data_AF-A0A853CLW5-F1
#
_entry.id   AF-A0A853CLW5-F1
#
_cell.length_a   1.000
_cell.length_b   1.000
_cell.length_c   1.000
_cell.angle_alpha   90.00
_cell.angle_beta   90.00
_cell.angle_gamma   90.00
#
_symmetry.space_group_name_H-M   'P 1'
#
loop_
_entity.id
_entity.type
_entity.pdbx_description
1 polymer ?
#
loop_
_entity_poly.entity_id
_entity_poly.type
_entity_poly.pdbx_seq_one_letter_code
_entity_poly.pdbx_strand_id
1 'polypeptide(L)'
;MHPNSAFGLVRSLASARRRAEDGDGRVLRAIEDAAGRWFLADMDAPVRWEPSGADFLSPVLTEAVLMAEVLPGEEFAGWLGRYLPGLGDRRLFEPAVVADSSDGQTAHLHGLNLSRAWALRRLAAHVPAARDLLLDTARRHAEPELSEVSGSHYMVEHWLAAYALLYLDEDL
;
A
#
# COMPACT_ATOMS: atom_id res chain seq x y z
N MET A 1 3.25 -16.72 1.48
CA MET A 1 1.98 -15.97 1.65
C MET A 1 2.32 -14.58 2.17
N HIS A 2 1.69 -13.52 1.65
CA HIS A 2 1.93 -12.13 2.07
C HIS A 2 0.70 -11.61 2.84
N PRO A 3 0.60 -11.88 4.16
CA PRO A 3 -0.60 -11.54 4.93
C PRO A 3 -0.71 -10.03 5.10
N ASN A 4 -1.81 -9.45 4.62
CA ASN A 4 -2.17 -8.06 4.89
C ASN A 4 -3.70 -7.91 4.73
N SER A 5 -4.40 -7.78 5.85
CA SER A 5 -5.86 -7.66 5.85
C SER A 5 -6.32 -6.41 5.10
N ALA A 6 -5.64 -5.28 5.29
CA ALA A 6 -5.97 -4.04 4.61
C ALA A 6 -5.83 -4.20 3.09
N PHE A 7 -4.78 -4.87 2.61
CA PHE A 7 -4.59 -5.16 1.19
C PHE A 7 -5.75 -5.99 0.63
N GLY A 8 -6.12 -7.08 1.31
CA GLY A 8 -7.23 -7.92 0.89
C GLY A 8 -8.55 -7.15 0.79
N LEU A 9 -8.82 -6.26 1.75
CA LEU A 9 -10.01 -5.40 1.73
C LEU A 9 -9.95 -4.40 0.56
N VAL A 10 -8.84 -3.68 0.38
CA VAL A 10 -8.67 -2.71 -0.71
C VAL A 10 -8.85 -3.36 -2.08
N ARG A 11 -8.22 -4.53 -2.30
CA ARG A 11 -8.36 -5.28 -3.57
C ARG A 11 -9.80 -5.74 -3.84
N SER A 12 -10.63 -5.85 -2.80
CA SER A 12 -12.04 -6.26 -2.93
C SER A 12 -12.99 -5.09 -3.19
N LEU A 13 -12.60 -3.85 -2.85
CA LEU A 13 -13.48 -2.68 -2.86
C LEU A 13 -14.06 -2.39 -4.24
N ALA A 14 -13.26 -2.42 -5.31
CA ALA A 14 -13.76 -2.10 -6.66
C ALA A 14 -14.90 -3.03 -7.09
N SER A 15 -14.78 -4.34 -6.82
CA SER A 15 -15.85 -5.28 -7.08
C SER A 15 -17.04 -5.12 -6.14
N ALA A 16 -16.80 -4.76 -4.88
CA ALA A 16 -17.85 -4.53 -3.90
C ALA A 16 -18.69 -3.29 -4.23
N ARG A 17 -18.06 -2.21 -4.69
CA ARG A 17 -18.72 -0.98 -5.16
C ARG A 17 -19.60 -1.24 -6.38
N ARG A 18 -19.08 -1.92 -7.41
CA ARG A 18 -19.89 -2.33 -8.59
C ARG A 18 -21.11 -3.17 -8.21
N ARG A 19 -20.94 -4.13 -7.30
CA ARG A 19 -22.08 -4.93 -6.80
C ARG A 19 -23.10 -4.09 -6.03
N ALA A 20 -22.65 -3.07 -5.31
CA ALA A 20 -23.55 -2.15 -4.61
C ALA A 20 -24.37 -1.31 -5.59
N GLU A 21 -23.78 -0.85 -6.70
CA GLU A 21 -24.48 -0.18 -7.80
C GLU A 21 -25.56 -1.08 -8.43
N ASP A 22 -25.29 -2.38 -8.54
CA ASP A 22 -26.26 -3.40 -8.99
C ASP A 22 -27.31 -3.78 -7.91
N GLY A 23 -27.27 -3.15 -6.73
CA GLY A 23 -28.22 -3.34 -5.64
C GLY A 23 -27.81 -4.33 -4.53
N ASP A 24 -26.65 -4.97 -4.60
CA ASP A 24 -26.10 -5.86 -3.55
C ASP A 24 -24.88 -5.24 -2.84
N GLY A 25 -25.15 -4.31 -1.93
CA GLY A 25 -24.11 -3.62 -1.14
C GLY A 25 -23.60 -4.39 0.08
N ARG A 26 -23.92 -5.68 0.27
CA ARG A 26 -23.56 -6.42 1.50
C ARG A 26 -22.06 -6.55 1.71
N VAL A 27 -21.32 -6.82 0.63
CA VAL A 27 -19.85 -6.96 0.69
C VAL A 27 -19.20 -5.61 0.98
N LEU A 28 -19.68 -4.53 0.36
CA LEU A 28 -19.16 -3.19 0.59
C LEU A 28 -19.31 -2.80 2.07
N ARG A 29 -20.52 -2.94 2.63
CA ARG A 29 -20.77 -2.69 4.06
C ARG A 29 -19.91 -3.56 4.96
N ALA A 30 -19.73 -4.84 4.64
CA ALA A 30 -18.87 -5.71 5.43
C ALA A 30 -17.39 -5.26 5.43
N ILE A 31 -16.90 -4.71 4.31
CA ILE A 31 -15.56 -4.13 4.20
C ILE A 31 -15.46 -2.85 5.03
N GLU A 32 -16.42 -1.92 4.87
CA GLU A 32 -16.46 -0.65 5.61
C GLU A 32 -16.54 -0.89 7.13
N ASP A 33 -17.42 -1.79 7.56
CA ASP A 33 -17.56 -2.18 8.97
C ASP A 33 -16.28 -2.83 9.51
N ALA A 34 -15.61 -3.68 8.70
CA ALA A 34 -14.34 -4.31 9.11
C ALA A 34 -13.22 -3.28 9.22
N ALA A 35 -13.09 -2.38 8.23
CA ALA A 35 -12.10 -1.30 8.26
C ALA A 35 -12.31 -0.40 9.47
N GLY A 36 -13.55 -0.02 9.75
CA GLY A 36 -13.91 0.78 10.93
C GLY A 36 -13.57 0.07 12.25
N ARG A 37 -13.90 -1.22 12.39
CA ARG A 37 -13.58 -1.98 13.62
C ARG A 37 -12.08 -2.21 13.81
N TRP A 38 -11.32 -2.35 12.73
CA TRP A 38 -9.91 -2.75 12.82
C TRP A 38 -8.96 -1.57 12.90
N PHE A 39 -9.22 -0.48 12.16
CA PHE A 39 -8.20 0.55 11.91
C PHE A 39 -8.63 1.97 12.33
N LEU A 40 -9.91 2.23 12.62
CA LEU A 40 -10.38 3.59 12.91
C LEU A 40 -9.76 4.19 14.19
N ALA A 41 -9.44 3.33 15.16
CA ALA A 41 -8.83 3.72 16.43
C ALA A 41 -7.30 3.76 16.38
N ASP A 42 -6.69 3.36 15.26
CA ASP A 42 -5.24 3.30 15.14
C ASP A 42 -4.63 4.71 15.05
N MET A 43 -3.48 4.86 15.72
CA MET A 43 -2.71 6.10 15.85
C MET A 43 -1.23 5.72 15.94
N ASP A 44 -0.34 6.68 15.63
CA ASP A 44 1.11 6.50 15.77
C ASP A 44 1.62 5.20 15.13
N ALA A 45 1.35 5.04 13.83
CA ALA A 45 1.70 3.85 13.06
C ALA A 45 3.14 3.38 13.35
N PRO A 46 3.40 2.08 13.51
CA PRO A 46 4.68 1.57 13.97
C PRO A 46 5.74 1.54 12.85
N VAL A 47 5.97 2.67 12.17
CA VAL A 47 6.90 2.82 11.04
C VAL A 47 8.31 2.30 11.35
N ARG A 48 8.74 2.39 12.61
CA ARG A 48 10.05 1.89 13.07
C ARG A 48 10.25 0.38 12.88
N TRP A 49 9.18 -0.37 12.67
CA TRP A 49 9.20 -1.82 12.45
C TRP A 49 9.10 -2.22 10.97
N GLU A 50 9.03 -1.25 10.05
CA GLU A 50 8.99 -1.48 8.61
C GLU A 50 10.27 -0.88 7.95
N PRO A 51 11.12 -1.68 7.27
CA PRO A 51 10.95 -3.11 6.99
C PRO A 51 11.31 -4.04 8.17
N SER A 52 10.57 -5.14 8.31
CA SER A 52 10.85 -6.26 9.22
C SER A 52 11.91 -7.23 8.68
N GLY A 53 12.31 -7.07 7.42
CA GLY A 53 13.21 -7.96 6.69
C GLY A 53 12.51 -9.15 6.00
N ALA A 54 11.22 -9.34 6.23
CA ALA A 54 10.38 -10.29 5.48
C ALA A 54 9.14 -9.64 4.86
N ASP A 55 8.99 -8.33 5.07
CA ASP A 55 7.85 -7.57 4.55
C ASP A 55 7.85 -7.61 3.03
N PHE A 56 6.67 -7.93 2.51
CA PHE A 56 6.37 -7.87 1.10
C PHE A 56 5.42 -6.72 0.79
N LEU A 57 4.42 -6.50 1.65
CA LEU A 57 3.48 -5.39 1.53
C LEU A 57 3.79 -4.42 2.65
N SER A 58 3.67 -3.11 2.40
CA SER A 58 3.74 -2.12 3.48
C SER A 58 2.46 -2.20 4.31
N PRO A 59 2.48 -2.73 5.55
CA PRO A 59 1.30 -2.70 6.42
C PRO A 59 0.86 -1.27 6.67
N VAL A 60 1.81 -0.37 6.91
CA VAL A 60 1.53 1.02 7.29
C VAL A 60 0.79 1.77 6.18
N LEU A 61 1.35 1.76 4.97
CA LEU A 61 0.78 2.52 3.87
C LEU A 61 -0.48 1.86 3.30
N THR A 62 -0.55 0.52 3.33
CA THR A 62 -1.74 -0.18 2.84
C THR A 62 -2.96 0.06 3.73
N GLU A 63 -2.77 0.15 5.05
CA GLU A 63 -3.83 0.57 5.97
C GLU A 63 -4.29 1.99 5.67
N ALA A 64 -3.36 2.93 5.48
CA ALA A 64 -3.70 4.29 5.12
C ALA A 64 -4.48 4.37 3.80
N VAL A 65 -4.13 3.55 2.79
CA VAL A 65 -4.90 3.45 1.54
C VAL A 65 -6.31 2.93 1.79
N LEU A 66 -6.48 1.87 2.59
CA LEU A 66 -7.82 1.37 2.93
C LEU A 66 -8.68 2.45 3.58
N MET A 67 -8.11 3.15 4.56
CA MET A 67 -8.84 4.18 5.30
C MET A 67 -9.16 5.39 4.42
N ALA A 68 -8.29 5.75 3.48
CA ALA A 68 -8.57 6.77 2.46
C ALA A 68 -9.74 6.40 1.55
N GLU A 69 -9.94 5.11 1.28
CA GLU A 69 -11.01 4.61 0.42
C GLU A 69 -12.38 4.49 1.11
N VAL A 70 -12.40 4.31 2.43
CA VAL A 70 -13.63 4.04 3.20
C VAL A 70 -14.10 5.20 4.06
N LEU A 71 -13.23 6.16 4.38
CA LEU A 71 -13.61 7.34 5.15
C LEU A 71 -13.95 8.53 4.23
N PRO A 72 -14.89 9.40 4.65
CA PRO A 72 -15.06 10.72 4.04
C PRO A 72 -13.76 11.54 4.13
N GLY A 73 -13.50 12.40 3.14
CA GLY A 73 -12.21 13.11 3.03
C GLY A 73 -11.81 13.94 4.27
N GLU A 74 -12.76 14.60 4.93
CA GLU A 74 -12.48 15.36 6.16
C GLU A 74 -12.12 14.44 7.35
N GLU A 75 -12.83 13.31 7.48
CA GLU A 75 -12.56 12.30 8.50
C GLU A 75 -11.22 11.62 8.27
N PHE A 76 -10.92 11.29 7.01
CA PHE A 76 -9.64 10.72 6.60
C PHE A 76 -8.47 11.65 6.94
N ALA A 77 -8.57 12.95 6.60
CA ALA A 77 -7.50 13.91 6.89
C ALA A 77 -7.19 13.98 8.40
N GLY A 78 -8.24 14.00 9.24
CA GLY A 78 -8.10 13.97 10.69
C GLY A 78 -7.53 12.65 11.22
N TRP A 79 -7.96 11.51 10.67
CA TRP A 79 -7.45 10.18 11.02
C TRP A 79 -5.98 10.03 10.63
N LEU A 80 -5.62 10.38 9.39
CA LEU A 80 -4.26 10.30 8.86
C LEU A 80 -3.28 11.17 9.67
N GLY A 81 -3.72 12.35 10.12
CA GLY A 81 -2.91 13.22 10.98
C GLY A 81 -2.55 12.59 12.34
N ARG A 82 -3.38 11.68 12.86
CA ARG A 82 -3.08 10.91 14.09
C ARG A 82 -2.32 9.62 13.81
N TYR A 83 -2.63 8.96 12.69
CA TYR A 83 -2.02 7.69 12.31
C TYR A 83 -0.58 7.87 11.78
N LEU A 84 -0.38 8.85 10.90
CA LEU A 84 0.91 9.22 10.31
C LEU A 84 1.14 10.74 10.45
N PRO A 85 1.45 11.24 11.66
CA PRO A 85 1.72 12.65 11.88
C PRO A 85 2.83 13.16 10.94
N GLY A 86 2.54 14.18 10.14
CA GLY A 86 3.48 14.73 9.15
C GLY A 86 3.83 13.78 7.98
N LEU A 87 3.03 12.72 7.78
CA LEU A 87 3.27 11.56 6.91
C LEU A 87 4.57 10.83 7.28
N GLY A 88 4.47 10.12 8.40
CA GLY A 88 5.55 9.68 9.29
C GLY A 88 6.75 8.93 8.71
N ASP A 89 7.88 9.21 9.39
CA ASP A 89 9.31 8.84 9.21
C ASP A 89 9.81 8.75 7.75
N ARG A 90 10.97 9.39 7.50
CA ARG A 90 11.73 9.27 6.24
C ARG A 90 11.95 7.83 5.80
N ARG A 91 11.91 6.85 6.72
CA ARG A 91 11.99 5.40 6.41
C ARG A 91 10.95 4.91 5.41
N LEU A 92 9.73 5.48 5.38
CA LEU A 92 8.73 5.14 4.36
C LEU A 92 9.03 5.80 3.00
N PHE A 93 9.91 6.80 3.00
CA PHE A 93 10.25 7.63 1.84
C PHE A 93 11.58 7.24 1.20
N GLU A 94 12.30 6.29 1.78
CA GLU A 94 13.52 5.72 1.23
C GLU A 94 13.28 4.26 0.85
N PRO A 95 13.70 3.82 -0.35
CA PRO A 95 13.60 2.42 -0.76
C PRO A 95 14.28 1.48 0.22
N ALA A 96 13.64 0.34 0.49
CA ALA A 96 14.28 -0.75 1.21
C ALA A 96 15.42 -1.31 0.36
N VAL A 97 16.57 -1.58 1.00
CA VAL A 97 17.73 -2.15 0.32
C VAL A 97 17.56 -3.66 0.23
N VAL A 98 17.60 -4.19 -0.99
CA VAL A 98 17.65 -5.65 -1.22
C VAL A 98 19.11 -6.08 -1.31
N ALA A 99 19.57 -6.83 -0.32
CA ALA A 99 20.97 -7.27 -0.25
C ALA A 99 21.27 -8.49 -1.13
N ASP A 100 20.29 -9.39 -1.28
CA ASP A 100 20.39 -10.62 -2.07
C ASP A 100 19.02 -10.95 -2.70
N SER A 101 18.93 -10.82 -4.01
CA SER A 101 17.71 -11.11 -4.79
C SER A 101 17.50 -12.61 -5.03
N SER A 102 18.51 -13.45 -4.73
CA SER A 102 18.40 -14.91 -4.80
C SER A 102 17.88 -15.51 -3.49
N ASP A 103 17.99 -14.80 -2.38
CA ASP A 103 17.46 -15.22 -1.08
C ASP A 103 15.94 -15.00 -1.03
N GLY A 104 15.22 -16.08 -0.72
CA GLY A 104 13.76 -16.09 -0.75
C GLY A 104 13.08 -15.17 0.26
N GLN A 105 13.80 -14.71 1.29
CA GLN A 105 13.26 -13.84 2.31
C GLN A 105 13.57 -12.38 1.99
N THR A 106 14.82 -12.03 1.72
CA THR A 106 15.19 -10.64 1.42
C THR A 106 14.67 -10.18 0.06
N ALA A 107 14.47 -11.10 -0.89
CA ALA A 107 13.82 -10.78 -2.18
C ALA A 107 12.42 -10.16 -2.01
N HIS A 108 11.71 -10.40 -0.90
CA HIS A 108 10.42 -9.76 -0.64
C HIS A 108 10.50 -8.22 -0.58
N LEU A 109 11.67 -7.66 -0.27
CA LEU A 109 11.84 -6.23 -0.19
C LEU A 109 11.67 -5.52 -1.55
N HIS A 110 11.88 -6.23 -2.67
CA HIS A 110 11.48 -5.73 -3.99
C HIS A 110 9.96 -5.50 -4.06
N GLY A 111 9.19 -6.43 -3.50
CA GLY A 111 7.74 -6.34 -3.37
C GLY A 111 7.32 -5.22 -2.42
N LEU A 112 8.07 -5.04 -1.33
CA LEU A 112 7.81 -3.95 -0.38
C LEU A 112 7.96 -2.59 -1.07
N ASN A 113 9.02 -2.39 -1.86
CA ASN A 113 9.24 -1.16 -2.59
C ASN A 113 8.10 -0.89 -3.59
N LEU A 114 7.66 -1.88 -4.38
CA LEU A 114 6.49 -1.71 -5.25
C LEU A 114 5.17 -1.50 -4.48
N SER A 115 5.00 -2.16 -3.34
CA SER A 115 3.83 -1.97 -2.46
C SER A 115 3.78 -0.55 -1.91
N ARG A 116 4.93 -0.01 -1.47
CA ARG A 116 5.07 1.38 -1.03
C ARG A 116 4.78 2.33 -2.19
N ALA A 117 5.35 2.09 -3.36
CA ALA A 117 5.12 2.91 -4.54
C ALA A 117 3.65 2.99 -4.92
N TRP A 118 2.98 1.84 -5.00
CA TRP A 118 1.54 1.77 -5.25
C TRP A 118 0.75 2.54 -4.19
N ALA A 119 1.01 2.30 -2.89
CA ALA A 119 0.26 2.93 -1.83
C ALA A 119 0.47 4.45 -1.78
N LEU A 120 1.69 4.94 -1.99
CA LEU A 120 2.00 6.36 -2.07
C LEU A 120 1.30 7.03 -3.25
N ARG A 121 1.27 6.38 -4.42
CA ARG A 121 0.54 6.87 -5.61
C ARG A 121 -0.95 7.02 -5.31
N ARG A 122 -1.55 6.04 -4.62
CA ARG A 122 -2.96 6.07 -4.18
C ARG A 122 -3.22 7.21 -3.20
N LEU A 123 -2.38 7.35 -2.17
CA LEU A 123 -2.53 8.40 -1.16
C LEU A 123 -2.36 9.81 -1.73
N ALA A 124 -1.60 9.99 -2.81
CA ALA A 124 -1.43 11.28 -3.47
C ALA A 124 -2.75 11.88 -3.99
N ALA A 125 -3.76 11.05 -4.28
CA ALA A 125 -5.10 11.50 -4.65
C ALA A 125 -5.91 12.02 -3.44
N HIS A 126 -5.59 11.55 -2.24
CA HIS A 126 -6.31 11.84 -0.99
C HIS A 126 -5.61 12.86 -0.10
N VAL A 127 -4.34 13.21 -0.41
CA VAL A 127 -3.55 14.18 0.34
C VAL A 127 -2.99 15.27 -0.59
N PRO A 128 -3.82 16.21 -1.10
CA PRO A 128 -3.41 17.20 -2.08
C PRO A 128 -2.20 18.05 -1.65
N ALA A 129 -2.10 18.37 -0.36
CA ALA A 129 -1.00 19.16 0.18
C ALA A 129 0.39 18.47 0.09
N ALA A 130 0.43 17.14 -0.03
CA ALA A 130 1.66 16.36 -0.13
C ALA A 130 1.78 15.61 -1.47
N ARG A 131 0.90 15.91 -2.45
CA ARG A 131 0.78 15.16 -3.70
C ARG A 131 2.11 14.96 -4.42
N ASP A 132 2.86 16.04 -4.66
CA ASP A 132 4.09 15.97 -5.44
C ASP A 132 5.19 15.18 -4.71
N LEU A 133 5.29 15.35 -3.38
CA LEU A 133 6.19 14.57 -2.54
C LEU A 133 5.86 13.07 -2.61
N LEU A 134 4.57 12.71 -2.49
CA LEU A 134 4.12 11.33 -2.53
C LEU A 134 4.39 10.68 -3.90
N LEU A 135 4.13 11.41 -4.99
CA LEU A 135 4.37 10.90 -6.35
C LEU A 135 5.86 10.75 -6.66
N ASP A 136 6.71 11.71 -6.30
CA ASP A 136 8.16 11.56 -6.48
C ASP A 136 8.70 10.38 -5.65
N THR A 137 8.23 10.25 -4.41
CA THR A 137 8.63 9.14 -3.53
C THR A 137 8.17 7.79 -4.10
N ALA A 138 6.94 7.71 -4.62
CA ALA A 138 6.44 6.51 -5.28
C ALA A 138 7.34 6.09 -6.45
N ARG A 139 7.73 7.05 -7.29
CA ARG A 139 8.65 6.82 -8.41
C ARG A 139 10.02 6.32 -7.95
N ARG A 140 10.59 6.93 -6.90
CA ARG A 140 11.88 6.51 -6.31
C ARG A 140 11.86 5.09 -5.77
N HIS A 141 10.74 4.64 -5.22
CA HIS A 141 10.54 3.25 -4.81
C HIS A 141 10.38 2.30 -6.01
N ALA A 142 9.64 2.69 -7.05
CA ALA A 142 9.30 1.78 -8.14
C ALA A 142 10.42 1.59 -9.18
N GLU A 143 11.14 2.64 -9.54
CA GLU A 143 12.09 2.61 -10.68
C GLU A 143 13.13 1.48 -10.60
N PRO A 144 13.82 1.25 -9.46
CA PRO A 144 14.77 0.14 -9.35
C PRO A 144 14.08 -1.22 -9.54
N GLU A 145 12.86 -1.36 -9.01
CA GLU A 145 12.13 -2.62 -8.96
C GLU A 145 11.54 -3.04 -10.30
N LEU A 146 11.19 -2.07 -11.15
CA LEU A 146 10.67 -2.36 -12.48
C LEU A 146 11.69 -3.11 -13.35
N SER A 147 12.99 -2.91 -13.09
CA SER A 147 14.06 -3.62 -13.77
C SER A 147 14.25 -5.06 -13.28
N GLU A 148 13.77 -5.37 -12.07
CA GLU A 148 13.84 -6.70 -11.45
C GLU A 148 12.65 -7.61 -11.81
N VAL A 149 11.64 -7.06 -12.48
CA VAL A 149 10.42 -7.80 -12.90
C VAL A 149 10.74 -8.96 -13.85
N SER A 150 11.82 -8.84 -14.63
CA SER A 150 12.27 -9.87 -15.57
C SER A 150 13.77 -9.80 -15.81
N GLY A 151 14.42 -10.95 -16.02
CA GLY A 151 15.87 -11.07 -16.18
C GLY A 151 16.65 -11.21 -14.86
N SER A 152 15.97 -11.43 -13.73
CA SER A 152 16.52 -11.58 -12.38
C SER A 152 16.37 -13.04 -11.89
N HIS A 153 16.19 -13.23 -10.59
CA HIS A 153 16.02 -14.55 -9.97
C HIS A 153 14.54 -14.96 -9.90
N TYR A 154 14.27 -16.27 -10.02
CA TYR A 154 12.92 -16.82 -9.82
C TYR A 154 12.30 -16.32 -8.52
N MET A 155 13.08 -16.16 -7.44
CA MET A 155 12.61 -15.67 -6.14
C MET A 155 11.98 -14.27 -6.18
N VAL A 156 12.16 -13.53 -7.26
CA VAL A 156 11.57 -12.22 -7.52
C VAL A 156 10.51 -12.29 -8.61
N GLU A 157 10.88 -12.79 -9.80
CA GLU A 157 10.10 -12.64 -11.03
C GLU A 157 8.70 -13.25 -10.97
N HIS A 158 8.52 -14.39 -10.29
CA HIS A 158 7.27 -15.15 -10.33
C HIS A 158 6.08 -14.42 -9.67
N TRP A 159 6.34 -13.37 -8.90
CA TRP A 159 5.31 -12.55 -8.27
C TRP A 159 5.46 -11.05 -8.56
N LEU A 160 6.68 -10.54 -8.81
CA LEU A 160 6.95 -9.09 -8.87
C LEU A 160 6.16 -8.39 -9.98
N ALA A 161 5.97 -9.07 -11.12
CA ALA A 161 5.16 -8.57 -12.23
C ALA A 161 3.73 -8.17 -11.82
N ALA A 162 3.09 -8.91 -10.90
CA ALA A 162 1.74 -8.58 -10.44
C ALA A 162 1.69 -7.26 -9.68
N TYR A 163 2.74 -6.94 -8.90
CA TYR A 163 2.81 -5.71 -8.12
C TYR A 163 3.32 -4.53 -8.95
N ALA A 164 4.15 -4.79 -9.96
CA ALA A 164 4.51 -3.79 -10.95
C ALA A 164 3.27 -3.33 -11.72
N LEU A 165 2.41 -4.26 -12.13
CA LEU A 165 1.12 -3.93 -12.74
C LEU A 165 0.23 -3.11 -11.79
N LEU A 166 0.15 -3.46 -10.50
CA LEU A 166 -0.60 -2.64 -9.54
C LEU A 166 -0.10 -1.20 -9.46
N TYR A 167 1.23 -1.00 -9.45
CA TYR A 167 1.82 0.33 -9.45
C TYR A 167 1.53 1.09 -10.75
N LEU A 168 1.64 0.43 -11.90
CA LEU A 168 1.50 1.03 -13.22
C LEU A 168 0.04 1.32 -13.60
N ASP A 169 -0.92 0.58 -13.05
CA ASP A 169 -2.34 0.76 -13.32
C ASP A 169 -2.78 2.20 -13.00
N GLU A 170 -3.25 2.91 -14.03
CA GLU A 170 -3.68 4.31 -13.93
C GLU A 170 -5.19 4.44 -13.72
N ASP A 171 -5.94 3.35 -13.90
CA ASP A 171 -7.41 3.32 -13.97
C ASP A 171 -8.09 2.80 -12.68
N LEU A 172 -7.32 2.58 -11.62
CA LEU A 172 -7.83 2.19 -10.29
C LEU A 172 -7.92 3.38 -9.35
#